data_AF-A0A1I7YY68-F1
#
_entry.id   AF-A0A1I7YY68-F1
#
_cell.length_a   1.000
_cell.length_b   1.000
_cell.length_c   1.000
_cell.angle_alpha   90.00
_cell.angle_beta   90.00
_cell.angle_gamma   90.00
#
_symmetry.space_group_name_H-M   'P 1'
#
loop_
_entity.id
_entity.type
_entity.pdbx_description
1 polymer ?
#
loop_
_entity_poly.entity_id
_entity_poly.type
_entity_poly.pdbx_seq_one_letter_code
_entity_poly.pdbx_strand_id
1 'polypeptide(L)'
;MVPGAEDALIYTTLSGSIGILVPFRSKDEFEFFQTLEMHMRVENPPLCGRDHLSYRSFYAPVKFVVDGDLCEQFGTVDLTKQKEIADHLGRKPYDVSKRLEDLRTRFAF
;
A
#
# COMPACT_ATOMS: atom_id res chain seq x y z
N MET A 1 4.45 -4.41 23.12
CA MET A 1 3.99 -5.47 22.19
C MET A 1 2.48 -5.52 22.32
N VAL A 2 1.73 -5.26 21.25
CA VAL A 2 0.27 -5.50 21.28
C VAL A 2 0.10 -7.02 21.35
N PRO A 3 -0.55 -7.58 22.38
CA PRO A 3 -0.82 -9.01 22.41
C PRO A 3 -1.65 -9.39 21.17
N GLY A 4 -1.10 -10.23 20.29
CA GLY A 4 -1.78 -10.71 19.08
C GLY A 4 -1.34 -10.09 17.75
N ALA A 5 -0.34 -9.20 17.73
CA ALA A 5 0.25 -8.73 16.47
C ALA A 5 1.01 -9.86 15.76
N GLU A 6 0.87 -9.92 14.43
CA GLU A 6 1.58 -10.90 13.59
C GLU A 6 3.06 -10.54 13.43
N ASP A 7 3.88 -11.54 13.06
CA ASP A 7 5.30 -11.33 12.80
C ASP A 7 5.51 -10.41 11.60
N ALA A 8 6.40 -9.44 11.76
CA ALA A 8 6.77 -8.48 10.74
C ALA A 8 8.26 -8.16 10.79
N LEU A 9 8.81 -7.72 9.66
CA LEU A 9 10.20 -7.27 9.57
C LEU A 9 10.25 -5.75 9.74
N ILE A 10 10.68 -5.32 10.93
CA ILE A 10 10.89 -3.90 11.24
C ILE A 10 12.31 -3.50 10.82
N TYR A 11 12.45 -2.33 10.20
CA TYR A 11 13.73 -1.76 9.83
C TYR A 11 13.81 -0.28 10.21
N THR A 12 15.05 0.21 10.36
CA THR A 12 15.35 1.63 10.57
C THR A 12 16.26 2.15 9.46
N THR A 13 16.20 3.43 9.17
CA THR A 13 17.03 4.09 8.14
C THR A 13 17.97 5.11 8.77
N LEU A 14 19.07 5.44 8.09
CA LEU A 14 20.01 6.48 8.55
C LEU A 14 19.37 7.87 8.68
N SER A 15 18.29 8.13 7.94
CA SER A 15 17.52 9.39 8.01
C SER A 15 16.47 9.38 9.13
N GLY A 16 16.44 8.35 9.98
CA GLY A 16 15.57 8.27 11.16
C GLY A 16 14.17 7.71 10.90
N SER A 17 13.89 7.17 9.71
CA SER A 17 12.61 6.50 9.45
C SER A 17 12.58 5.12 10.10
N ILE A 18 11.44 4.77 10.70
CA ILE A 18 11.13 3.42 11.17
C ILE A 18 10.07 2.86 10.22
N GLY A 19 10.41 1.78 9.52
CA GLY A 19 9.53 1.13 8.56
C GLY A 19 9.24 -0.32 8.93
N ILE A 20 8.25 -0.89 8.28
CA ILE A 20 7.80 -2.26 8.49
C ILE A 20 7.53 -2.94 7.15
N LEU A 21 7.93 -4.21 7.04
CA LEU A 21 7.55 -5.11 5.96
C LEU A 21 6.63 -6.18 6.56
N VAL A 22 5.42 -6.27 6.02
CA VAL A 22 4.36 -7.15 6.51
C VAL A 22 4.08 -8.24 5.48
N PRO A 23 3.95 -9.52 5.90
CA PRO A 23 3.54 -10.58 5.00
C PRO A 23 2.03 -10.52 4.73
N PHE A 24 1.62 -10.83 3.49
CA PHE A 24 0.21 -11.07 3.18
C PHE A 24 -0.19 -12.48 3.57
N ARG A 25 -1.42 -12.65 4.07
CA ARG A 25 -1.96 -13.95 4.52
C ARG A 25 -2.38 -14.85 3.36
N SER A 26 -2.73 -14.25 2.23
CA SER A 26 -3.17 -14.98 1.05
C SER A 26 -2.73 -14.29 -0.24
N LYS A 27 -2.74 -15.07 -1.32
CA LYS A 27 -2.50 -14.55 -2.67
C LYS A 27 -3.55 -13.51 -3.06
N ASP A 28 -4.82 -13.74 -2.73
CA ASP A 28 -5.92 -12.81 -3.03
C ASP A 28 -5.73 -11.45 -2.33
N GLU A 29 -5.17 -11.46 -1.12
CA GLU A 29 -4.84 -10.22 -0.41
C GLU A 29 -3.70 -9.48 -1.11
N PHE A 30 -2.62 -10.19 -1.49
CA PHE A 30 -1.54 -9.62 -2.28
C PHE A 30 -2.05 -9.03 -3.60
N GLU A 31 -2.87 -9.75 -4.35
CA GLU A 31 -3.42 -9.30 -5.64
C GLU A 31 -4.33 -8.07 -5.48
N PHE A 32 -5.10 -7.99 -4.39
CA PHE A 32 -5.88 -6.81 -4.06
C PHE A 32 -5.00 -5.57 -3.88
N PHE A 33 -3.98 -5.64 -3.03
CA PHE A 33 -3.09 -4.50 -2.77
C PHE A 33 -2.20 -4.16 -3.97
N GLN A 34 -1.78 -5.17 -4.75
CA GLN A 34 -1.04 -4.96 -5.98
C GLN A 34 -1.88 -4.23 -7.04
N THR A 35 -3.17 -4.58 -7.16
CA THR A 35 -4.08 -3.91 -8.09
C THR A 35 -4.39 -2.49 -7.63
N LEU A 36 -4.59 -2.28 -6.32
CA LEU A 36 -4.73 -0.95 -5.74
C LEU A 36 -3.50 -0.06 -6.03
N GLU A 37 -2.29 -0.58 -5.81
CA GLU A 37 -1.04 0.13 -6.09
C GLU A 37 -0.95 0.52 -7.58
N MET A 38 -1.31 -0.38 -8.49
CA MET A 38 -1.32 -0.10 -9.93
C MET A 38 -2.23 1.09 -10.27
N HIS A 39 -3.44 1.15 -9.71
CA HIS A 39 -4.35 2.28 -9.89
C HIS A 39 -3.78 3.56 -9.28
N MET A 40 -3.23 3.48 -8.07
CA MET A 40 -2.66 4.64 -7.37
C MET A 40 -1.45 5.24 -8.09
N ARG A 41 -0.65 4.44 -8.79
CA ARG A 41 0.46 4.94 -9.63
C ARG A 41 -0.01 5.87 -10.76
N VAL A 42 -1.22 5.65 -11.26
CA VAL A 42 -1.81 6.43 -12.36
C VAL A 42 -2.57 7.62 -11.82
N GLU A 43 -3.43 7.40 -10.83
CA GLU A 43 -4.36 8.40 -10.30
C GLU A 43 -3.71 9.36 -9.29
N ASN A 44 -2.58 8.97 -8.70
CA ASN A 44 -1.83 9.78 -7.75
C ASN A 44 -0.31 9.62 -7.95
N PRO A 45 0.22 10.08 -9.10
CA PRO A 45 1.63 9.89 -9.45
C PRO A 45 2.55 10.70 -8.52
N PRO A 46 3.83 10.29 -8.36
CA PRO A 46 4.78 11.02 -7.54
C PRO A 46 4.91 12.51 -7.95
N LEU A 47 4.78 13.40 -6.95
CA LEU A 47 4.67 14.85 -7.12
C LEU A 47 5.75 15.48 -8.02
N CYS A 48 6.98 14.98 -7.94
CA CYS A 48 8.12 15.53 -8.69
C CYS A 48 8.31 14.89 -10.08
N GLY A 49 7.25 14.30 -10.66
CA GLY A 49 7.28 13.70 -12.01
C GLY A 49 8.10 12.42 -12.11
N ARG A 50 8.41 11.78 -10.97
CA ARG A 50 9.14 10.51 -10.95
C ARG A 50 8.19 9.36 -11.28
N ASP A 51 8.63 8.40 -12.09
CA ASP A 51 7.90 7.14 -12.23
C ASP A 51 8.06 6.29 -10.95
N HIS A 52 6.94 5.91 -10.34
CA HIS A 52 6.92 5.18 -9.07
C HIS A 52 7.62 3.83 -9.16
N LEU A 53 7.34 3.05 -10.21
CA LEU A 53 7.90 1.72 -10.38
C LEU A 53 9.42 1.79 -10.59
N SER A 54 9.90 2.77 -11.36
CA SER A 54 11.31 3.07 -11.55
C SER A 54 11.98 3.56 -10.27
N TYR A 55 11.28 4.33 -9.42
CA TYR A 55 11.79 4.75 -8.12
C TYR A 55 11.99 3.57 -7.17
N ARG A 56 10.99 2.69 -7.03
CA ARG A 56 11.10 1.51 -6.18
C ARG A 56 12.02 0.43 -6.77
N SER A 57 12.27 0.47 -8.08
CA SER A 57 13.20 -0.41 -8.80
C SER A 57 14.57 0.22 -9.07
N PHE A 58 15.05 1.11 -8.19
CA PHE A 58 16.22 1.97 -8.46
C PHE A 58 17.48 1.20 -8.90
N TYR A 59 17.80 0.10 -8.21
CA TYR A 59 18.98 -0.74 -8.53
C TYR A 59 18.62 -2.13 -9.07
N ALA A 60 17.44 -2.65 -8.70
CA ALA A 60 16.94 -3.93 -9.15
C ALA A 60 15.41 -3.88 -9.27
N PRO A 61 14.79 -4.63 -10.19
CA PRO A 61 13.34 -4.69 -10.31
C PRO A 61 12.66 -5.11 -9.00
N VAL A 62 11.61 -4.39 -8.60
CA VAL A 62 10.75 -4.78 -7.48
C VAL A 62 10.20 -6.19 -7.71
N LYS A 63 10.21 -7.02 -6.67
CA LYS A 63 9.71 -8.39 -6.70
C LYS A 63 8.95 -8.72 -5.42
N PHE A 64 7.66 -9.03 -5.55
CA PHE A 64 6.76 -9.44 -4.46
C PHE A 64 6.66 -8.45 -3.29
N VAL A 65 6.74 -7.15 -3.57
CA VAL A 65 6.52 -6.08 -2.59
C VAL A 65 5.53 -5.08 -3.17
N VAL A 66 4.59 -4.63 -2.35
CA VAL A 66 3.63 -3.56 -2.66
C VAL A 66 3.96 -2.36 -1.79
N ASP A 67 3.95 -1.16 -2.38
CA ASP A 67 4.18 0.08 -1.65
C ASP A 67 2.96 0.52 -0.83
N GLY A 68 2.97 0.18 0.47
CA GLY A 68 1.93 0.58 1.41
C GLY A 68 1.74 2.10 1.52
N ASP A 69 2.84 2.87 1.46
CA ASP A 69 2.79 4.34 1.58
C ASP A 69 2.02 4.98 0.42
N LEU A 70 2.13 4.39 -0.78
CA LEU A 70 1.35 4.82 -1.94
C LEU A 70 -0.12 4.41 -1.79
N CYS A 71 -0.38 3.18 -1.35
CA CYS A 71 -1.74 2.68 -1.17
C CYS A 71 -2.53 3.46 -0.10
N GLU A 72 -1.89 3.87 1.00
CA GLU A 72 -2.52 4.67 2.06
C GLU A 72 -2.96 6.06 1.58
N GLN A 73 -2.39 6.58 0.48
CA GLN A 73 -2.84 7.83 -0.14
C GLN A 73 -4.18 7.71 -0.86
N PHE A 74 -4.79 6.51 -0.93
CA PHE A 74 -6.13 6.34 -1.51
C PHE A 74 -7.15 7.34 -0.93
N GLY A 75 -7.10 7.59 0.38
CA GLY A 75 -8.00 8.54 1.05
C GLY A 75 -7.82 10.01 0.64
N THR A 76 -6.69 10.36 0.01
CA THR A 76 -6.40 11.74 -0.44
C THR A 76 -6.76 12.00 -1.90
N VAL A 77 -7.12 10.96 -2.65
CA VAL A 77 -7.55 11.05 -4.05
C VAL A 77 -8.98 11.62 -4.12
N ASP A 78 -9.35 12.28 -5.22
CA ASP A 78 -10.71 12.79 -5.41
C ASP A 78 -11.77 11.68 -5.26
N LEU A 79 -12.92 12.00 -4.66
CA LEU A 79 -13.98 11.02 -4.37
C LEU A 79 -14.48 10.27 -5.61
N THR A 80 -14.54 10.93 -6.76
CA THR A 80 -14.89 10.30 -8.05
C THR A 80 -13.88 9.22 -8.43
N LYS A 81 -12.59 9.52 -8.29
CA LYS A 81 -11.50 8.60 -8.57
C LYS A 81 -11.42 7.48 -7.56
N GLN A 82 -11.62 7.76 -6.27
CA GLN A 82 -11.75 6.72 -5.25
C GLN A 82 -12.86 5.72 -5.62
N LYS A 83 -14.01 6.22 -6.10
CA LYS A 83 -15.11 5.38 -6.55
C LYS A 83 -14.74 4.53 -7.77
N GLU A 84 -14.14 5.13 -8.81
CA GLU A 84 -13.67 4.40 -10.00
C GLU A 84 -12.71 3.26 -9.62
N ILE A 85 -11.69 3.55 -8.81
CA ILE A 85 -10.72 2.57 -8.34
C ILE A 85 -11.41 1.45 -7.54
N ALA A 86 -12.30 1.81 -6.61
CA ALA A 86 -13.01 0.83 -5.80
C ALA A 86 -13.93 -0.08 -6.65
N ASP A 87 -14.61 0.49 -7.64
CA ASP A 87 -15.46 -0.26 -8.58
C ASP A 87 -14.62 -1.26 -9.39
N HIS A 88 -13.42 -0.87 -9.83
CA HIS A 88 -12.46 -1.78 -10.49
C HIS A 88 -11.98 -2.91 -9.58
N LEU A 89 -11.87 -2.66 -8.28
CA LEU A 89 -11.55 -3.67 -7.26
C LEU A 89 -12.78 -4.50 -6.82
N GLY A 90 -13.98 -4.20 -7.34
CA GLY A 90 -15.23 -4.85 -6.94
C GLY A 90 -15.63 -4.56 -5.49
N ARG A 91 -15.31 -3.35 -5.00
CA ARG A 91 -15.51 -2.90 -3.61
C ARG A 91 -16.13 -1.51 -3.57
N LYS A 92 -16.59 -1.09 -2.38
CA LYS A 92 -16.90 0.33 -2.13
C LYS A 92 -15.65 1.04 -1.62
N PRO A 93 -15.49 2.36 -1.80
CA PRO A 93 -14.34 3.11 -1.29
C PRO A 93 -14.09 2.88 0.21
N TYR A 94 -15.16 2.85 1.01
CA TYR A 94 -15.07 2.54 2.44
C TYR A 94 -14.44 1.15 2.72
N ASP A 95 -14.75 0.13 1.91
CA ASP A 95 -14.20 -1.21 2.09
C ASP A 95 -12.70 -1.26 1.75
N VAL A 96 -12.25 -0.42 0.81
CA VAL A 96 -10.83 -0.27 0.46
C VAL A 96 -10.08 0.39 1.62
N SER A 97 -10.58 1.52 2.13
CA SER A 97 -10.00 2.21 3.28
C SER A 97 -9.95 1.32 4.52
N LYS A 98 -11.04 0.58 4.79
CA LYS A 98 -11.09 -0.37 5.90
C LYS A 98 -10.04 -1.47 5.75
N ARG A 99 -9.82 -2.00 4.55
CA ARG A 99 -8.78 -3.02 4.32
C ARG A 99 -7.36 -2.50 4.56
N LEU A 100 -7.08 -1.24 4.19
CA LEU A 100 -5.80 -0.59 4.50
C LEU A 100 -5.59 -0.49 6.02
N GLU A 101 -6.61 -0.03 6.74
CA GLU A 101 -6.61 0.05 8.20
C GLU A 101 -6.48 -1.32 8.88
N ASP A 102 -7.19 -2.34 8.39
CA ASP A 102 -7.11 -3.72 8.89
C ASP A 102 -5.72 -4.33 8.66
N LEU A 103 -5.04 -4.00 7.55
CA LEU A 103 -3.64 -4.40 7.34
C LEU A 103 -2.73 -3.72 8.36
N ARG A 104 -2.85 -2.41 8.53
CA ARG A 104 -2.03 -1.66 9.49
C ARG A 104 -2.22 -2.17 10.92
N THR A 105 -3.47 -2.33 11.36
CA THR A 105 -3.82 -2.70 12.75
C THR A 105 -3.38 -4.13 13.12
N ARG A 106 -3.17 -5.01 12.14
CA ARG A 106 -2.65 -6.37 12.38
C ARG A 106 -1.19 -6.39 12.83
N PHE A 107 -0.39 -5.41 12.40
CA PHE A 107 1.06 -5.40 12.61
C PHE A 107 1.54 -4.17 13.40
N ALA A 108 0.75 -3.10 13.41
CA ALA A 108 1.08 -1.80 13.93
C ALA A 108 -0.13 -1.12 14.61
N PHE A 109 0.05 0.14 14.98
CA PHE A 109 -0.91 0.98 15.71
C PHE A 109 -1.43 2.14 14.87
#